data_AF-A0A8S9W234-F1
#
_entry.id   AF-A0A8S9W234-F1
#
_cell.length_a   1.000
_cell.length_b   1.000
_cell.length_c   1.000
_cell.angle_alpha   90.00
_cell.angle_beta   90.00
_cell.angle_gamma   90.00
#
_symmetry.space_group_name_H-M   'P 1'
#
loop_
_entity.id
_entity.type
_entity.pdbx_description
1 polymer ?
#
loop_
_entity_poly.entity_id
_entity_poly.type
_entity_poly.pdbx_seq_one_letter_code
_entity_poly.pdbx_strand_id
1 'polypeptide(L)'
;MNQNMKYMLMGLLVSLVIACTCADALEFEGKAVQVSGEQTRDVVWDKNNFGGFCYDLGGNACVGTETLTIKAHTLTGPDDRIIDKNRLTYTISPIGRGYELYRNLGLTVDGHSGYWTEFWLGEQHVAIDGQPDQLAKTLVEFNSTDTKTLTVGEKWDLGGGFVLEANETDLEGRNVWLYLYKDGSVLDDEVIDTGSSDLQKRVCTYTTSLGGEEDVPLFSCYVSAVFNGTCSDLVQIKYVFLVDDDVTYLGLTGEDYGAMEVTTVSSAYVTLENDDVVICLNPDTTATIMGNLSFKTTDNTSAIEFYPHIIRDKPPVLSGGGGFVLDDFRIGSAWNLSEDYSIVAKDVSFDGDKARIVLLKSGVVVDEALLTEEPKAPVDSDCQYRYVKDGTEIINATLKAAFCEDDLNIVELVGVYQCSEINGSMLINNESHLFKSVNTGDVNRDDSITPADSVIALELVVSGGWDPVADVNGDCRVTSLDALMILQLSTDT
;
A
#
# COMPACT_ATOMS: atom_id res chain seq x y z
N MET A 1 -29.68 -52.27 12.41
CA MET A 1 -30.42 -51.00 12.29
C MET A 1 -29.73 -49.97 13.14
N ASN A 2 -29.28 -48.91 12.46
CA ASN A 2 -28.77 -47.61 12.93
C ASN A 2 -27.44 -47.50 13.68
N GLN A 3 -26.42 -47.19 12.87
CA GLN A 3 -25.22 -46.39 13.15
C GLN A 3 -25.55 -44.90 13.40
N ASN A 4 -24.50 -44.18 13.81
CA ASN A 4 -24.27 -42.72 13.84
C ASN A 4 -24.53 -42.10 15.23
N MET A 5 -23.63 -41.32 15.83
CA MET A 5 -22.51 -40.55 15.29
C MET A 5 -21.57 -40.16 16.45
N LYS A 6 -20.27 -40.43 16.30
CA LYS A 6 -19.19 -39.88 17.14
C LYS A 6 -18.88 -38.49 16.59
N TYR A 7 -19.03 -37.43 17.37
CA TYR A 7 -18.44 -36.14 17.05
C TYR A 7 -17.10 -35.99 17.75
N MET A 8 -16.09 -35.88 16.90
CA MET A 8 -14.68 -35.73 17.18
C MET A 8 -14.41 -34.26 17.46
N LEU A 9 -13.85 -34.00 18.64
CA LEU A 9 -13.27 -32.72 19.03
C LEU A 9 -12.06 -32.46 18.11
N MET A 10 -12.15 -31.49 17.21
CA MET A 10 -11.03 -31.08 16.37
C MET A 10 -10.68 -29.64 16.75
N GLY A 11 -9.79 -29.51 17.73
CA GLY A 11 -9.17 -28.23 18.06
C GLY A 11 -8.29 -27.80 16.89
N LEU A 12 -8.63 -26.66 16.30
CA LEU A 12 -7.83 -26.01 15.28
C LEU A 12 -6.66 -25.32 15.98
N LEU A 13 -5.53 -26.01 16.05
CA LEU A 13 -4.24 -25.45 16.45
C LEU A 13 -3.73 -24.67 15.22
N VAL A 14 -3.89 -23.34 15.22
CA VAL A 14 -3.21 -22.49 14.25
C VAL A 14 -1.73 -22.49 14.61
N SER A 15 -0.99 -23.43 14.02
CA SER A 15 0.46 -23.40 14.02
C SER A 15 0.91 -22.15 13.26
N LEU A 16 1.51 -21.20 13.97
CA LEU A 16 2.30 -20.12 13.40
C LEU A 16 3.46 -20.76 12.62
N VAL A 17 3.24 -21.00 11.34
CA VAL A 17 4.33 -21.29 10.41
C VAL A 17 5.04 -19.96 10.23
N ILE A 18 6.20 -19.82 10.88
CA ILE A 18 7.20 -18.85 10.44
C ILE A 18 7.59 -19.34 9.04
N ALA A 19 6.87 -18.83 8.03
CA ALA A 19 7.28 -18.96 6.66
C ALA A 19 8.59 -18.19 6.57
N CYS A 20 9.70 -18.91 6.62
CA CYS A 20 10.93 -18.45 5.99
C CYS A 20 10.57 -18.33 4.51
N THR A 21 10.11 -17.15 4.10
CA THR A 21 9.90 -16.83 2.70
C THR A 21 11.30 -16.78 2.10
N CYS A 22 11.77 -17.89 1.54
CA CYS A 22 12.71 -17.77 0.45
C CYS A 22 11.97 -16.95 -0.61
N ALA A 23 12.42 -15.71 -0.82
CA ALA A 23 11.92 -14.88 -1.90
C ALA A 23 12.00 -15.72 -3.18
N ASP A 24 10.88 -15.88 -3.88
CA ASP A 24 10.89 -16.57 -5.17
C ASP A 24 11.68 -15.69 -6.14
N ALA A 25 12.94 -16.06 -6.37
CA ALA A 25 13.79 -15.42 -7.35
C ALA A 25 13.18 -15.59 -8.74
N LEU A 26 12.98 -14.48 -9.44
CA LEU A 26 12.40 -14.43 -10.77
C LEU A 26 13.51 -14.24 -11.81
N GLU A 27 13.50 -15.09 -12.84
CA GLU A 27 14.39 -14.97 -13.98
C GLU A 27 13.75 -14.09 -15.06
N PHE A 28 14.51 -13.12 -15.56
CA PHE A 28 14.11 -12.27 -16.67
C PHE A 28 15.13 -12.39 -17.80
N GLU A 29 14.62 -12.48 -19.02
CA GLU A 29 15.42 -12.60 -20.23
C GLU A 29 15.19 -11.41 -21.15
N GLY A 30 16.25 -10.98 -21.82
CA GLY A 30 16.17 -9.96 -22.85
C GLY A 30 15.96 -10.52 -24.24
N LYS A 31 15.72 -9.63 -25.18
CA LYS A 31 15.64 -9.97 -26.60
C LYS A 31 16.93 -10.63 -27.06
N ALA A 32 16.81 -11.84 -27.61
CA ALA A 32 17.93 -12.56 -28.20
C ALA A 32 18.51 -11.85 -29.42
N VAL A 33 19.83 -11.96 -29.53
CA VAL A 33 20.66 -11.38 -30.58
C VAL A 33 21.41 -12.50 -31.26
N GLN A 34 21.42 -12.49 -32.58
CA GLN A 34 22.12 -13.45 -33.40
C GLN A 34 23.09 -12.74 -34.35
N VAL A 35 24.37 -13.08 -34.25
CA VAL A 35 25.47 -12.50 -35.03
C VAL A 35 26.10 -13.59 -35.89
N SER A 36 25.91 -13.53 -37.21
CA SER A 36 26.42 -14.51 -38.20
C SER A 36 27.56 -13.98 -39.08
N GLY A 37 28.02 -12.76 -38.80
CA GLY A 37 29.12 -12.06 -39.47
C GLY A 37 29.53 -10.86 -38.63
N GLU A 38 30.08 -9.82 -39.25
CA GLU A 38 30.46 -8.60 -38.52
C GLU A 38 29.22 -7.86 -37.96
N GLN A 39 29.21 -7.63 -36.65
CA GLN A 39 28.20 -6.81 -35.99
C GLN A 39 28.49 -5.33 -36.26
N THR A 40 27.72 -4.69 -37.14
CA THR A 40 28.00 -3.31 -37.62
C THR A 40 27.27 -2.20 -36.86
N ARG A 41 26.44 -2.54 -35.87
CA ARG A 41 25.65 -1.58 -35.08
C ARG A 41 25.64 -2.01 -33.63
N ASP A 42 25.55 -1.05 -32.73
CA ASP A 42 25.39 -1.30 -31.31
C ASP A 42 24.23 -2.25 -31.04
N VAL A 43 24.45 -3.15 -30.09
CA VAL A 43 23.40 -4.00 -29.54
C VAL A 43 23.01 -3.40 -28.21
N VAL A 44 21.77 -2.95 -28.11
CA VAL A 44 21.27 -2.21 -26.94
C VAL A 44 20.10 -2.93 -26.31
N TRP A 45 20.21 -3.17 -25.01
CA TRP A 45 19.10 -3.60 -24.17
C TRP A 45 18.67 -2.51 -23.22
N ASP A 46 17.36 -2.31 -23.16
CA ASP A 46 16.69 -1.34 -22.30
C ASP A 46 15.37 -1.95 -21.81
N LYS A 47 14.60 -1.16 -21.06
CA LYS A 47 13.28 -1.56 -20.55
C LYS A 47 12.31 -2.09 -21.62
N ASN A 48 12.46 -1.71 -22.89
CA ASN A 48 11.54 -2.08 -23.97
C ASN A 48 11.81 -3.48 -24.52
N ASN A 49 13.02 -4.01 -24.30
CA ASN A 49 13.43 -5.29 -24.87
C ASN A 49 14.12 -6.22 -23.86
N PHE A 50 14.26 -5.79 -22.61
CA PHE A 50 14.74 -6.61 -21.51
C PHE A 50 13.84 -6.45 -20.30
N GLY A 51 13.02 -7.48 -20.02
CA GLY A 51 12.03 -7.45 -18.94
C GLY A 51 12.64 -7.27 -17.55
N GLY A 52 13.94 -7.56 -17.40
CA GLY A 52 14.71 -7.30 -16.18
C GLY A 52 14.88 -5.81 -15.85
N PHE A 53 14.90 -4.95 -16.87
CA PHE A 53 14.95 -3.48 -16.74
C PHE A 53 13.57 -2.84 -16.81
N CYS A 54 12.51 -3.66 -16.78
CA CYS A 54 11.13 -3.22 -16.89
C CYS A 54 10.38 -3.36 -15.57
N TYR A 55 9.86 -2.24 -15.09
CA TYR A 55 9.13 -2.17 -13.83
C TYR A 55 7.74 -1.63 -14.08
N ASP A 56 6.76 -2.36 -13.56
CA ASP A 56 5.39 -1.91 -13.48
C ASP A 56 5.19 -1.22 -12.13
N LEU A 57 5.09 0.10 -12.17
CA LEU A 57 4.87 0.95 -11.01
C LEU A 57 3.37 1.32 -10.87
N GLY A 58 2.47 0.45 -11.32
CA GLY A 58 1.02 0.65 -11.23
C GLY A 58 0.42 1.47 -12.37
N GLY A 59 1.14 1.57 -13.50
CA GLY A 59 0.83 2.53 -14.57
C GLY A 59 0.75 1.93 -15.97
N ASN A 60 0.49 0.64 -16.14
CA ASN A 60 0.36 -0.07 -17.44
C ASN A 60 1.53 0.12 -18.44
N ALA A 61 2.58 0.85 -18.07
CA ALA A 61 3.67 1.28 -18.90
C ALA A 61 4.98 1.01 -18.18
N CYS A 62 5.86 0.30 -18.88
CA CYS A 62 7.17 -0.05 -18.42
C CYS A 62 8.02 1.19 -18.08
N VAL A 63 8.47 1.28 -16.83
CA VAL A 63 9.45 2.27 -16.35
C VAL A 63 10.79 1.58 -16.17
N GLY A 64 11.88 2.30 -16.39
CA GLY A 64 13.24 1.78 -16.31
C GLY A 64 14.24 2.82 -16.83
N THR A 65 15.41 2.86 -16.22
CA THR A 65 16.50 3.83 -16.48
C THR A 65 17.78 3.14 -16.97
N GLU A 66 17.85 1.82 -16.80
CA GLU A 66 18.99 0.98 -17.11
C GLU A 66 19.12 0.73 -18.61
N THR A 67 20.36 0.79 -19.10
CA THR A 67 20.72 0.39 -20.46
C THR A 67 21.99 -0.45 -20.46
N LEU A 68 22.02 -1.50 -21.27
CA LEU A 68 23.18 -2.36 -21.49
C LEU A 68 23.53 -2.36 -22.97
N THR A 69 24.77 -2.00 -23.33
CA THR A 69 25.17 -1.78 -24.72
C THR A 69 26.45 -2.53 -25.05
N ILE A 70 26.43 -3.32 -26.14
CA ILE A 70 27.64 -3.81 -26.80
C ILE A 70 27.92 -2.92 -28.02
N LYS A 71 29.09 -2.27 -28.04
CA LYS A 71 29.50 -1.33 -29.11
C LYS A 71 29.58 -2.04 -30.48
N ALA A 72 29.30 -1.32 -31.57
CA ALA A 72 29.42 -1.78 -32.96
C ALA A 72 30.85 -2.24 -33.28
N HIS A 73 31.01 -3.35 -34.00
CA HIS A 73 32.27 -4.00 -34.36
C HIS A 73 32.97 -4.70 -33.19
N THR A 74 32.22 -5.16 -32.18
CA THR A 74 32.75 -5.97 -31.07
C THR A 74 32.77 -7.45 -31.42
N LEU A 75 31.73 -7.95 -32.09
CA LEU A 75 31.56 -9.38 -32.35
C LEU A 75 31.61 -9.66 -33.85
N THR A 76 32.28 -10.75 -34.24
CA THR A 76 32.26 -11.26 -35.61
C THR A 76 31.90 -12.74 -35.59
N GLY A 77 30.64 -13.03 -35.92
CA GLY A 77 30.16 -14.41 -35.92
C GLY A 77 30.76 -15.25 -37.06
N PRO A 78 30.90 -16.56 -36.87
CA PRO A 78 30.59 -17.33 -35.65
C PRO A 78 31.76 -17.43 -34.65
N ASP A 79 32.95 -16.95 -35.04
CA ASP A 79 34.21 -17.30 -34.39
C ASP A 79 34.63 -16.33 -33.28
N ASP A 80 34.40 -15.03 -33.45
CA ASP A 80 34.83 -14.00 -32.50
C ASP A 80 33.75 -13.71 -31.46
N ARG A 81 33.80 -14.50 -30.38
CA ARG A 81 32.86 -14.53 -29.25
C ARG A 81 33.34 -13.76 -28.04
N ILE A 82 34.34 -12.89 -28.21
CA ILE A 82 34.95 -12.16 -27.10
C ILE A 82 34.43 -10.73 -27.16
N ILE A 83 33.79 -10.30 -26.07
CA ILE A 83 33.58 -8.88 -25.82
C ILE A 83 34.89 -8.38 -25.21
N ASP A 84 35.68 -7.69 -26.03
CA ASP A 84 36.91 -7.05 -25.59
C ASP A 84 36.66 -5.99 -24.50
N LYS A 85 37.72 -5.57 -23.84
CA LYS A 85 37.72 -4.48 -22.86
C LYS A 85 37.08 -3.20 -23.42
N ASN A 86 36.31 -2.48 -22.61
CA ASN A 86 35.65 -1.21 -22.97
C ASN A 86 34.63 -1.33 -24.13
N ARG A 87 34.04 -2.51 -24.31
CA ARG A 87 33.06 -2.80 -25.39
C ARG A 87 31.66 -3.12 -24.89
N LEU A 88 31.51 -3.42 -23.60
CA LEU A 88 30.25 -3.52 -22.90
C LEU A 88 30.10 -2.32 -21.96
N THR A 89 28.97 -1.64 -22.04
CA THR A 89 28.65 -0.47 -21.24
C THR A 89 27.30 -0.69 -20.56
N TYR A 90 27.23 -0.45 -19.25
CA TYR A 90 25.99 -0.36 -18.49
C TYR A 90 25.80 1.08 -18.02
N THR A 91 24.63 1.67 -18.24
CA THR A 91 24.35 3.06 -17.86
C THR A 91 23.01 3.18 -17.18
N ILE A 92 22.97 4.00 -16.13
CA ILE A 92 21.78 4.39 -15.36
C ILE A 92 21.64 5.91 -15.38
N SER A 93 20.41 6.40 -15.37
CA SER A 93 20.12 7.84 -15.37
C SER A 93 18.76 8.11 -14.69
N PRO A 94 18.73 8.83 -13.55
CA PRO A 94 17.52 8.99 -12.76
C PRO A 94 16.44 9.73 -13.53
N ILE A 95 15.19 9.39 -13.24
CA ILE A 95 14.03 10.04 -13.86
C ILE A 95 13.11 10.61 -12.78
N GLY A 96 12.51 11.76 -13.08
CA GLY A 96 11.54 12.39 -12.19
C GLY A 96 10.24 11.60 -12.14
N ARG A 97 9.76 11.32 -10.92
CA ARG A 97 8.48 10.68 -10.65
C ARG A 97 7.65 11.57 -9.73
N GLY A 98 6.44 11.91 -10.16
CA GLY A 98 5.50 12.67 -9.33
C GLY A 98 5.00 11.83 -8.15
N TYR A 99 4.88 12.44 -6.97
CA TYR A 99 4.24 11.81 -5.82
C TYR A 99 2.78 11.49 -6.14
N GLU A 100 2.26 10.37 -5.61
CA GLU A 100 0.84 10.05 -5.72
C GLU A 100 -0.04 11.12 -5.07
N LEU A 101 0.44 11.73 -3.97
CA LEU A 101 -0.17 12.91 -3.36
C LEU A 101 -0.40 14.04 -4.39
N TYR A 102 0.65 14.43 -5.13
CA TYR A 102 0.56 15.51 -6.11
C TYR A 102 -0.32 15.13 -7.30
N ARG A 103 -0.21 13.89 -7.79
CA ARG A 103 -1.00 13.41 -8.94
C ARG A 103 -2.50 13.40 -8.66
N ASN A 104 -2.89 13.10 -7.42
CA ASN A 104 -4.30 12.95 -7.04
C ASN A 104 -4.90 14.22 -6.42
N LEU A 105 -4.13 15.00 -5.65
CA LEU A 105 -4.61 16.18 -4.91
C LEU A 105 -3.92 17.49 -5.29
N GLY A 106 -2.83 17.46 -6.06
CA GLY A 106 -2.04 18.66 -6.41
C GLY A 106 -1.22 19.24 -5.25
N LEU A 107 -1.14 18.52 -4.11
CA LEU A 107 -0.36 18.91 -2.92
C LEU A 107 1.09 18.46 -3.07
N THR A 108 1.99 19.16 -2.38
CA THR A 108 3.44 18.91 -2.47
C THR A 108 4.00 18.30 -1.20
N VAL A 109 5.13 17.61 -1.32
CA VAL A 109 5.96 17.14 -0.21
C VAL A 109 7.13 18.09 -0.09
N ASP A 110 7.20 18.86 1.00
CA ASP A 110 8.17 19.95 1.20
C ASP A 110 8.31 20.89 -0.02
N GLY A 111 7.19 21.26 -0.65
CA GLY A 111 7.23 22.12 -1.84
C GLY A 111 7.54 21.41 -3.17
N HIS A 112 7.87 20.12 -3.15
CA HIS A 112 8.16 19.32 -4.34
C HIS A 112 6.94 18.50 -4.81
N SER A 113 6.74 18.43 -6.13
CA SER A 113 5.68 17.62 -6.75
C SER A 113 6.08 16.17 -7.01
N GLY A 114 7.35 15.82 -6.79
CA GLY A 114 7.91 14.51 -7.08
C GLY A 114 9.32 14.33 -6.54
N TYR A 115 9.89 13.17 -6.83
CA TYR A 115 11.22 12.72 -6.44
C TYR A 115 11.95 12.10 -7.64
N TRP A 116 13.23 11.78 -7.48
CA TRP A 116 14.02 11.11 -8.51
C TRP A 116 14.09 9.61 -8.22
N THR A 117 13.71 8.79 -9.21
CA THR A 117 13.83 7.34 -9.12
C THR A 117 14.90 6.83 -10.08
N GLU A 118 15.63 5.83 -9.63
CA GLU A 118 16.72 5.19 -10.35
C GLU A 118 16.62 3.66 -10.16
N PHE A 119 17.15 2.91 -11.10
CA PHE A 119 17.15 1.45 -11.07
C PHE A 119 18.57 0.92 -11.18
N TRP A 120 18.90 -0.02 -10.31
CA TRP A 120 20.21 -0.64 -10.24
C TRP A 120 20.06 -2.16 -10.17
N LEU A 121 20.55 -2.87 -11.19
CA LEU A 121 20.53 -4.34 -11.26
C LEU A 121 19.13 -4.95 -11.12
N GLY A 122 18.12 -4.34 -11.74
CA GLY A 122 16.78 -4.89 -11.60
C GLY A 122 16.05 -4.48 -10.30
N GLU A 123 16.58 -3.51 -9.53
CA GLU A 123 15.95 -3.00 -8.31
C GLU A 123 15.73 -1.47 -8.29
N GLN A 124 14.54 -1.05 -7.84
CA GLN A 124 14.14 0.37 -7.70
C GLN A 124 14.77 1.02 -6.48
N HIS A 125 15.27 2.23 -6.67
CA HIS A 125 15.80 3.11 -5.65
C HIS A 125 15.29 4.56 -5.85
N VAL A 126 15.45 5.37 -4.81
CA VAL A 126 15.38 6.82 -4.87
C VAL A 126 16.80 7.35 -5.05
N ALA A 127 16.99 8.20 -6.03
CA ALA A 127 18.24 8.95 -6.22
C ALA A 127 18.18 10.21 -5.35
N ILE A 128 19.03 10.28 -4.32
CA ILE A 128 19.03 11.40 -3.37
C ILE A 128 19.43 12.69 -4.09
N ASP A 129 18.57 13.70 -4.02
CA ASP A 129 18.67 14.95 -4.79
C ASP A 129 18.92 14.75 -6.31
N GLY A 130 18.47 13.63 -6.86
CA GLY A 130 18.70 13.28 -8.26
C GLY A 130 20.13 12.88 -8.61
N GLN A 131 21.00 12.68 -7.61
CA GLN A 131 22.34 12.16 -7.82
C GLN A 131 22.28 10.66 -8.15
N PRO A 132 22.76 10.24 -9.35
CA PRO A 132 22.65 8.87 -9.81
C PRO A 132 23.50 7.86 -9.02
N ASP A 133 24.50 8.35 -8.30
CA ASP A 133 25.41 7.55 -7.48
C ASP A 133 25.00 7.45 -6.01
N GLN A 134 23.93 8.13 -5.58
CA GLN A 134 23.44 8.10 -4.20
C GLN A 134 22.04 7.49 -4.17
N LEU A 135 21.97 6.20 -3.86
CA LEU A 135 20.75 5.42 -3.96
C LEU A 135 20.25 5.01 -2.57
N ALA A 136 18.98 5.26 -2.29
CA ALA A 136 18.32 4.78 -1.10
C ALA A 136 17.12 3.90 -1.46
N LYS A 137 16.87 2.87 -0.66
CA LYS A 137 15.79 1.92 -0.92
C LYS A 137 14.44 2.56 -0.60
N THR A 138 13.44 2.36 -1.46
CA THR A 138 12.06 2.71 -1.12
C THR A 138 11.50 1.65 -0.17
N LEU A 139 11.03 2.06 1.01
CA LEU A 139 10.43 1.16 2.00
C LEU A 139 8.91 1.09 1.86
N VAL A 140 8.26 2.24 1.68
CA VAL A 140 6.80 2.34 1.51
C VAL A 140 6.48 3.35 0.41
N GLU A 141 5.56 2.99 -0.48
CA GLU A 141 5.00 3.91 -1.45
C GLU A 141 3.53 3.53 -1.72
N PHE A 142 2.62 4.35 -1.22
CA PHE A 142 1.19 4.16 -1.43
C PHE A 142 0.77 4.61 -2.82
N ASN A 143 -0.02 3.79 -3.49
CA ASN A 143 -0.74 4.16 -4.70
C ASN A 143 -2.01 4.98 -4.36
N SER A 144 -2.82 5.32 -5.37
CA SER A 144 -4.02 6.16 -5.21
C SER A 144 -5.16 5.49 -4.41
N THR A 145 -5.17 4.17 -4.33
CA THR A 145 -6.18 3.36 -3.63
C THR A 145 -5.73 2.91 -2.25
N ASP A 146 -4.44 2.95 -1.95
CA ASP A 146 -3.93 2.51 -0.66
C ASP A 146 -4.38 3.44 0.47
N THR A 147 -4.87 2.83 1.54
CA THR A 147 -5.28 3.47 2.79
C THR A 147 -4.77 2.66 3.97
N LYS A 148 -4.52 3.36 5.08
CA LYS A 148 -4.24 2.76 6.39
C LYS A 148 -5.08 3.48 7.43
N THR A 149 -5.86 2.73 8.20
CA THR A 149 -6.53 3.24 9.39
C THR A 149 -5.74 2.83 10.62
N LEU A 150 -5.47 3.78 11.50
CA LEU A 150 -4.85 3.57 12.81
C LEU A 150 -5.88 3.82 13.90
N THR A 151 -5.90 2.95 14.90
CA THR A 151 -6.50 3.34 16.19
C THR A 151 -5.56 4.32 16.90
N VAL A 152 -6.09 5.30 17.62
CA VAL A 152 -5.25 6.17 18.44
C VAL A 152 -4.46 5.35 19.47
N GLY A 153 -3.14 5.57 19.53
CA GLY A 153 -2.16 4.77 20.27
C GLY A 153 -1.65 3.52 19.55
N GLU A 154 -2.16 3.20 18.35
CA GLU A 154 -1.63 2.11 17.52
C GLU A 154 -0.29 2.51 16.92
N LYS A 155 0.68 1.60 17.02
CA LYS A 155 1.98 1.70 16.36
C LYS A 155 1.98 0.90 15.08
N TRP A 156 2.24 1.56 13.97
CA TRP A 156 2.36 0.95 12.65
C TRP A 156 3.81 0.86 12.23
N ASP A 157 4.32 -0.38 12.17
CA ASP A 157 5.63 -0.69 11.62
C ASP A 157 5.65 -0.47 10.11
N LEU A 158 6.47 0.47 9.67
CA LEU A 158 6.68 0.84 8.26
C LEU A 158 7.86 0.07 7.64
N GLY A 159 8.56 -0.76 8.41
CA GLY A 159 9.79 -1.44 7.99
C GLY A 159 11.05 -0.58 8.23
N GLY A 160 12.23 -1.21 8.13
CA GLY A 160 13.51 -0.52 8.33
C GLY A 160 13.71 0.08 9.72
N GLY A 161 12.92 -0.34 10.72
CA GLY A 161 12.92 0.25 12.06
C GLY A 161 12.08 1.52 12.21
N PHE A 162 11.40 1.96 11.14
CA PHE A 162 10.49 3.09 11.17
C PHE A 162 9.11 2.68 11.70
N VAL A 163 8.53 3.50 12.58
CA VAL A 163 7.19 3.30 13.13
C VAL A 163 6.43 4.61 13.13
N LEU A 164 5.18 4.60 12.65
CA LEU A 164 4.25 5.73 12.75
C LEU A 164 3.19 5.45 13.81
N GLU A 165 2.90 6.45 14.63
CA GLU A 165 1.88 6.37 15.69
C GLU A 165 0.98 7.60 15.65
N ALA A 166 -0.34 7.37 15.65
CA ALA A 166 -1.31 8.42 15.93
C ALA A 166 -1.49 8.51 17.45
N ASN A 167 -0.74 9.39 18.12
CA ASN A 167 -0.62 9.37 19.58
C ASN A 167 -1.89 9.86 20.28
N GLU A 168 -2.40 11.03 19.88
CA GLU A 168 -3.59 11.66 20.49
C GLU A 168 -4.37 12.43 19.43
N THR A 169 -5.68 12.57 19.65
CA THR A 169 -6.57 13.43 18.86
C THR A 169 -7.17 14.51 19.74
N ASP A 170 -7.60 15.61 19.12
CA ASP A 170 -8.38 16.61 19.85
C ASP A 170 -9.83 16.16 20.06
N LEU A 171 -10.53 16.79 21.01
CA LEU A 171 -11.92 16.42 21.36
C LEU A 171 -12.89 16.59 20.19
N GLU A 172 -12.58 17.46 19.24
CA GLU A 172 -13.42 17.76 18.07
C GLU A 172 -13.16 16.79 16.91
N GLY A 173 -12.18 15.89 17.01
CA GLY A 173 -11.86 14.93 15.96
C GLY A 173 -11.37 15.59 14.67
N ARG A 174 -10.63 16.69 14.79
CA ARG A 174 -10.09 17.47 13.65
C ARG A 174 -8.57 17.41 13.60
N ASN A 175 -7.93 17.31 14.76
CA ASN A 175 -6.48 17.31 14.88
C ASN A 175 -5.97 15.95 15.37
N VAL A 176 -4.82 15.54 14.86
CA VAL A 176 -4.07 14.38 15.35
C VAL A 176 -2.62 14.78 15.60
N TRP A 177 -2.03 14.30 16.70
CA TRP A 177 -0.59 14.38 16.96
C TRP A 177 0.08 13.09 16.49
N LEU A 178 0.81 13.17 15.37
CA LEU A 178 1.56 12.06 14.80
C LEU A 178 2.98 12.03 15.35
N TYR A 179 3.49 10.83 15.59
CA TYR A 179 4.88 10.57 15.97
C TYR A 179 5.51 9.61 14.96
N LEU A 180 6.68 9.99 14.44
CA LEU A 180 7.54 9.14 13.63
C LEU A 180 8.72 8.69 14.49
N TYR A 181 8.95 7.38 14.54
CA TYR A 181 10.06 6.78 15.27
C TYR A 181 11.04 6.08 14.34
N LYS A 182 12.29 5.97 14.80
CA LYS A 182 13.31 5.05 14.27
C LYS A 182 13.96 4.32 15.42
N ASP A 183 13.95 2.99 15.35
CA ASP A 183 14.56 2.09 16.34
C ASP A 183 14.13 2.41 17.79
N GLY A 184 12.85 2.79 17.95
CA GLY A 184 12.24 3.12 19.24
C GLY A 184 12.51 4.54 19.75
N SER A 185 13.26 5.37 19.03
CA SER A 185 13.46 6.79 19.34
C SER A 185 12.58 7.67 18.46
N VAL A 186 12.02 8.74 19.01
CA VAL A 186 11.26 9.74 18.22
C VAL A 186 12.22 10.45 17.28
N LEU A 187 11.93 10.39 15.98
CA LEU A 187 12.60 11.21 14.97
C LEU A 187 11.93 12.58 14.85
N ASP A 188 10.60 12.57 14.80
CA ASP A 188 9.80 13.77 14.59
C ASP A 188 8.38 13.59 15.14
N ASP A 189 7.72 14.70 15.43
CA ASP A 189 6.33 14.75 15.84
C ASP A 189 5.62 16.01 15.32
N GLU A 190 4.39 15.85 14.84
CA GLU A 190 3.65 16.94 14.21
C GLU A 190 2.14 16.87 14.52
N VAL A 191 1.50 18.03 14.70
CA VAL A 191 0.05 18.15 14.82
C VAL A 191 -0.56 18.47 13.47
N ILE A 192 -1.43 17.59 12.98
CA ILE A 192 -2.05 17.67 11.66
C ILE A 192 -3.51 18.12 11.78
N ASP A 193 -3.89 19.19 11.09
CA ASP A 193 -5.24 19.79 11.09
C ASP A 193 -6.05 19.37 9.85
N THR A 194 -6.95 18.40 10.03
CA THR A 194 -7.88 17.96 8.98
C THR A 194 -9.10 18.86 8.82
N GLY A 195 -9.36 19.78 9.76
CA GLY A 195 -10.46 20.74 9.65
C GLY A 195 -10.13 21.99 8.81
N SER A 196 -8.85 22.19 8.46
CA SER A 196 -8.40 23.34 7.69
C SER A 196 -8.89 23.31 6.23
N SER A 197 -9.24 24.48 5.70
CA SER A 197 -9.48 24.66 4.27
C SER A 197 -8.19 24.63 3.43
N ASP A 198 -7.04 24.79 4.09
CA ASP A 198 -5.73 24.62 3.49
C ASP A 198 -5.30 23.15 3.61
N LEU A 199 -5.55 22.38 2.56
CA LEU A 199 -5.29 20.94 2.53
C LEU A 199 -3.79 20.60 2.67
N GLN A 200 -2.88 21.55 2.42
CA GLN A 200 -1.45 21.31 2.62
C GLN A 200 -1.13 21.03 4.10
N LYS A 201 -1.94 21.53 5.04
CA LYS A 201 -1.80 21.25 6.48
C LYS A 201 -2.16 19.83 6.90
N ARG A 202 -2.68 19.03 5.97
CA ARG A 202 -2.95 17.60 6.17
C ARG A 202 -1.76 16.73 5.78
N VAL A 203 -0.70 17.32 5.21
CA VAL A 203 0.51 16.63 4.78
C VAL A 203 1.53 16.71 5.92
N CYS A 204 1.91 15.56 6.46
CA CYS A 204 3.05 15.44 7.36
C CYS A 204 4.29 15.13 6.52
N THR A 205 5.40 15.82 6.77
CA THR A 205 6.67 15.58 6.07
C THR A 205 7.83 15.68 7.04
N TYR A 206 8.67 14.65 7.06
CA TYR A 206 9.94 14.67 7.77
C TYR A 206 11.09 14.75 6.77
N THR A 207 11.92 15.77 6.92
CA THR A 207 13.15 15.97 6.14
C THR A 207 14.39 15.75 7.01
N THR A 208 15.46 15.27 6.42
CA THR A 208 16.73 15.06 7.11
C THR A 208 17.90 15.26 6.17
N SER A 209 19.11 15.41 6.71
CA SER A 209 20.32 15.30 5.92
C SER A 209 20.56 13.84 5.53
N LEU A 210 20.66 13.55 4.24
CA LEU A 210 20.83 12.22 3.68
C LEU A 210 21.77 12.29 2.47
N GLY A 211 22.70 11.35 2.33
CA GLY A 211 23.61 11.35 1.18
C GLY A 211 24.70 12.45 1.19
N GLY A 212 24.64 13.39 2.14
CA GLY A 212 25.43 14.62 2.12
C GLY A 212 24.62 15.85 1.69
N GLU A 213 23.36 15.64 1.31
CA GLU A 213 22.39 16.68 0.97
C GLU A 213 21.53 17.02 2.20
N GLU A 214 21.14 18.29 2.33
CA GLU A 214 20.26 18.78 3.40
C GLU A 214 18.80 18.78 2.94
N ASP A 215 17.87 18.82 3.89
CA ASP A 215 16.42 18.94 3.65
C ASP A 215 15.83 17.86 2.70
N VAL A 216 16.37 16.64 2.72
CA VAL A 216 15.86 15.52 1.90
C VAL A 216 14.58 14.98 2.51
N PRO A 217 13.44 14.96 1.80
CA PRO A 217 12.20 14.35 2.31
C PRO A 217 12.33 12.83 2.41
N LEU A 218 12.47 12.36 3.65
CA LEU A 218 12.63 10.93 3.94
C LEU A 218 11.29 10.25 4.14
N PHE A 219 10.35 10.93 4.79
CA PHE A 219 9.00 10.43 5.04
C PHE A 219 7.96 11.51 4.73
N SER A 220 6.85 11.09 4.13
CA SER A 220 5.64 11.92 4.09
C SER A 220 4.38 11.07 4.09
N CYS A 221 3.29 11.64 4.58
CA CYS A 221 1.95 11.06 4.47
C CYS A 221 0.87 12.14 4.47
N TYR A 222 -0.33 11.78 4.03
CA TYR A 222 -1.50 12.64 4.08
C TYR A 222 -2.55 12.06 5.03
N VAL A 223 -2.97 12.84 6.02
CA VAL A 223 -4.07 12.45 6.91
C VAL A 223 -5.39 12.85 6.25
N SER A 224 -6.15 11.85 5.77
CA SER A 224 -7.43 12.11 5.10
C SER A 224 -8.54 12.44 6.10
N ALA A 225 -8.56 11.75 7.24
CA ALA A 225 -9.59 11.94 8.26
C ALA A 225 -9.08 11.60 9.66
N VAL A 226 -9.50 12.41 10.63
CA VAL A 226 -9.54 12.07 12.05
C VAL A 226 -10.99 11.80 12.41
N PHE A 227 -11.24 10.70 13.11
CA PHE A 227 -12.57 10.22 13.45
C PHE A 227 -12.61 9.89 14.94
N ASN A 228 -13.30 10.72 15.71
CA ASN A 228 -13.61 10.40 17.10
C ASN A 228 -14.95 9.69 17.13
N GLY A 229 -14.90 8.37 17.06
CA GLY A 229 -16.09 7.52 17.09
C GLY A 229 -16.71 7.44 18.48
N THR A 230 -17.88 6.80 18.55
CA THR A 230 -18.47 6.46 19.85
C THR A 230 -17.66 5.36 20.55
N CYS A 231 -17.00 4.50 19.77
CA CYS A 231 -16.27 3.34 20.30
C CYS A 231 -14.76 3.35 20.07
N SER A 232 -14.28 4.08 19.09
CA SER A 232 -12.85 4.14 18.78
C SER A 232 -12.49 5.45 18.11
N ASP A 233 -11.37 6.02 18.54
CA ASP A 233 -10.74 7.12 17.85
C ASP A 233 -9.81 6.56 16.78
N LEU A 234 -10.01 7.00 15.55
CA LEU A 234 -9.37 6.47 14.36
C LEU A 234 -8.75 7.60 13.53
N VAL A 235 -7.66 7.28 12.85
CA VAL A 235 -6.97 8.18 11.93
C VAL A 235 -6.73 7.46 10.62
N GLN A 236 -7.21 8.01 9.52
CA GLN A 236 -7.01 7.45 8.19
C GLN A 236 -5.90 8.20 7.45
N ILE A 237 -4.95 7.44 6.91
CA ILE A 237 -3.72 7.91 6.29
C ILE A 237 -3.68 7.39 4.84
N LYS A 238 -3.26 8.27 3.93
CA LYS A 238 -3.08 8.01 2.49
C LYS A 238 -1.74 8.56 1.99
N TYR A 239 -1.36 8.14 0.78
CA TYR A 239 -0.21 8.67 0.06
C TYR A 239 1.11 8.65 0.86
N VAL A 240 1.31 7.60 1.65
CA VAL A 240 2.55 7.39 2.41
C VAL A 240 3.71 7.16 1.46
N PHE A 241 4.81 7.86 1.69
CA PHE A 241 6.08 7.67 1.02
C PHE A 241 7.19 7.62 2.06
N LEU A 242 8.00 6.57 2.05
CA LEU A 242 9.13 6.37 2.96
C LEU A 242 10.33 5.82 2.20
N VAL A 243 11.46 6.46 2.40
CA VAL A 243 12.77 6.04 1.92
C VAL A 243 13.62 5.60 3.12
N ASP A 244 14.45 4.58 2.92
CA ASP A 244 15.39 4.14 3.95
C ASP A 244 16.44 5.23 4.22
N ASP A 245 16.93 5.31 5.46
CA ASP A 245 18.00 6.23 5.85
C ASP A 245 19.41 5.67 5.54
N ASP A 246 19.48 4.43 5.05
CA ASP A 246 20.72 3.82 4.55
C ASP A 246 20.94 4.14 3.07
N VAL A 247 21.91 5.02 2.79
CA VAL A 247 22.30 5.41 1.43
C VAL A 247 23.41 4.51 0.93
N THR A 248 23.14 3.83 -0.17
CA THR A 248 24.14 3.12 -0.96
C THR A 248 24.79 4.10 -1.93
N TYR A 249 26.10 4.27 -1.79
CA TYR A 249 26.91 5.00 -2.74
C TYR A 249 27.41 4.03 -3.82
N LEU A 250 26.98 4.24 -5.06
CA LEU A 250 27.67 3.64 -6.19
C LEU A 250 29.07 4.25 -6.22
N GLY A 251 30.07 3.41 -5.96
CA GLY A 251 31.45 3.83 -5.71
C GLY A 251 32.06 4.84 -6.70
N LEU A 252 33.23 5.37 -6.36
CA LEU A 252 33.95 6.34 -7.19
C LEU A 252 34.41 5.70 -8.51
N THR A 253 34.77 6.55 -9.48
CA THR A 253 35.46 6.10 -10.69
C THR A 253 36.64 5.19 -10.34
N GLY A 254 36.68 3.98 -10.89
CA GLY A 254 37.65 2.94 -10.55
C GLY A 254 37.11 1.74 -9.78
N GLU A 255 35.87 1.80 -9.29
CA GLU A 255 35.28 0.72 -8.47
C GLU A 255 34.69 -0.40 -9.33
N ASP A 256 35.01 -1.64 -8.96
CA ASP A 256 34.65 -2.87 -9.68
C ASP A 256 33.35 -3.51 -9.16
N TYR A 257 32.47 -3.83 -10.09
CA TYR A 257 31.25 -4.62 -9.91
C TYR A 257 31.32 -5.84 -10.84
N GLY A 258 31.98 -6.91 -10.38
CA GLY A 258 32.18 -8.11 -11.19
C GLY A 258 33.13 -7.86 -12.36
N ALA A 259 32.62 -7.91 -13.59
CA ALA A 259 33.39 -7.63 -14.81
C ALA A 259 33.31 -6.15 -15.24
N MET A 260 32.52 -5.33 -14.55
CA MET A 260 32.24 -3.94 -14.90
C MET A 260 32.92 -3.00 -13.90
N GLU A 261 33.49 -1.91 -14.36
CA GLU A 261 34.14 -0.87 -13.55
C GLU A 261 33.40 0.45 -13.76
N VAL A 262 33.22 1.24 -12.69
CA VAL A 262 32.68 2.60 -12.79
C VAL A 262 33.66 3.50 -13.52
N THR A 263 33.31 3.92 -14.74
CA THR A 263 34.18 4.78 -15.56
C THR A 263 33.74 6.24 -15.56
N THR A 264 32.46 6.52 -15.28
CA THR A 264 31.93 7.89 -15.22
C THR A 264 30.88 8.01 -14.14
N VAL A 265 31.06 9.00 -13.26
CA VAL A 265 30.03 9.52 -12.36
C VAL A 265 29.79 10.98 -12.74
N SER A 266 28.55 11.32 -13.06
CA SER A 266 28.13 12.68 -13.42
C SER A 266 26.85 13.03 -12.67
N SER A 267 26.44 14.30 -12.69
CA SER A 267 25.19 14.74 -12.08
C SER A 267 23.92 14.27 -12.80
N ALA A 268 24.04 13.44 -13.85
CA ALA A 268 22.90 13.02 -14.67
C ALA A 268 22.87 11.51 -14.94
N TYR A 269 24.02 10.84 -14.90
CA TYR A 269 24.13 9.41 -15.15
C TYR A 269 25.40 8.84 -14.54
N VAL A 270 25.39 7.53 -14.29
CA VAL A 270 26.56 6.72 -14.00
C VAL A 270 26.77 5.73 -15.14
N THR A 271 28.01 5.55 -15.56
CA THR A 271 28.40 4.58 -16.59
C THR A 271 29.45 3.63 -16.04
N LEU A 272 29.20 2.34 -16.26
CA LEU A 272 30.16 1.28 -16.03
C LEU A 272 30.59 0.67 -17.37
N GLU A 273 31.87 0.35 -17.52
CA GLU A 273 32.40 -0.38 -18.67
C GLU A 273 33.18 -1.61 -18.22
N ASN A 274 33.31 -2.61 -19.08
CA ASN A 274 34.21 -3.74 -18.81
C ASN A 274 35.68 -3.35 -19.06
N ASP A 275 36.24 -2.43 -18.26
CA ASP A 275 37.56 -1.84 -18.54
C ASP A 275 38.68 -2.89 -18.50
N ASP A 276 38.68 -3.75 -17.48
CA ASP A 276 39.76 -4.72 -17.28
C ASP A 276 39.42 -6.18 -17.53
N VAL A 277 38.16 -6.49 -17.82
CA VAL A 277 37.67 -7.87 -18.00
C VAL A 277 37.10 -8.09 -19.40
N VAL A 278 37.55 -9.14 -20.08
CA VAL A 278 36.94 -9.62 -21.32
C VAL A 278 35.81 -10.61 -21.00
N ILE A 279 34.73 -10.59 -21.77
CA ILE A 279 33.57 -11.47 -21.56
C ILE A 279 33.46 -12.45 -22.72
N CYS A 280 33.47 -13.76 -22.43
CA CYS A 280 33.46 -14.81 -23.43
C CYS A 280 32.06 -15.41 -23.61
N LEU A 281 31.49 -15.30 -24.81
CA LEU A 281 30.17 -15.83 -25.19
C LEU A 281 30.28 -17.26 -25.78
N ASN A 282 30.90 -18.16 -25.02
CA ASN A 282 31.05 -19.57 -25.42
C ASN A 282 29.67 -20.22 -25.63
N PRO A 283 29.48 -21.14 -26.59
CA PRO A 283 28.21 -21.83 -26.79
C PRO A 283 27.72 -22.55 -25.52
N ASP A 284 26.42 -22.47 -25.25
CA ASP A 284 25.74 -23.13 -24.11
C ASP A 284 26.34 -22.78 -22.74
N THR A 285 26.65 -21.50 -22.51
CA THR A 285 27.20 -21.02 -21.24
C THR A 285 26.47 -19.79 -20.71
N THR A 286 26.70 -19.49 -19.43
CA THR A 286 26.34 -18.22 -18.80
C THR A 286 27.61 -17.44 -18.52
N ALA A 287 27.70 -16.24 -19.09
CA ALA A 287 28.81 -15.31 -18.88
C ALA A 287 28.34 -14.20 -17.92
N THR A 288 28.84 -14.21 -16.69
CA THR A 288 28.50 -13.19 -15.68
C THR A 288 29.05 -11.82 -16.10
N ILE A 289 28.23 -10.78 -15.92
CA ILE A 289 28.60 -9.38 -16.15
C ILE A 289 28.86 -8.72 -14.79
N MET A 290 27.83 -8.58 -13.97
CA MET A 290 27.92 -7.97 -12.64
C MET A 290 26.76 -8.43 -11.76
N GLY A 291 27.03 -8.72 -10.49
CA GLY A 291 26.01 -9.23 -9.56
C GLY A 291 25.21 -10.41 -10.13
N ASN A 292 23.91 -10.20 -10.28
CA ASN A 292 22.92 -11.13 -10.84
C ASN A 292 22.71 -10.99 -12.37
N LEU A 293 23.36 -10.02 -13.02
CA LEU A 293 23.26 -9.76 -14.45
C LEU A 293 24.32 -10.56 -15.24
N SER A 294 23.89 -11.21 -16.32
CA SER A 294 24.69 -12.13 -17.12
C SER A 294 24.24 -12.15 -18.59
N PHE A 295 25.05 -12.73 -19.47
CA PHE A 295 24.61 -13.20 -20.79
C PHE A 295 24.43 -14.72 -20.77
N LYS A 296 23.31 -15.22 -21.29
CA LYS A 296 23.12 -16.64 -21.62
C LYS A 296 23.28 -16.83 -23.13
N THR A 297 24.03 -17.84 -23.55
CA THR A 297 24.28 -18.18 -24.95
C THR A 297 23.61 -19.50 -25.33
N THR A 298 23.23 -19.66 -26.60
CA THR A 298 22.69 -20.93 -27.11
C THR A 298 23.79 -21.84 -27.64
N ASP A 299 23.50 -23.14 -27.80
CA ASP A 299 24.36 -24.10 -28.52
C ASP A 299 24.27 -23.90 -30.05
N ASN A 300 24.63 -22.71 -30.52
CA ASN A 300 24.67 -22.38 -31.94
C ASN A 300 26.12 -22.19 -32.37
N THR A 301 26.62 -23.08 -33.23
CA THR A 301 27.99 -23.02 -33.75
C THR A 301 28.11 -22.28 -35.09
N SER A 302 26.98 -21.90 -35.70
CA SER A 302 26.95 -21.21 -37.01
C SER A 302 26.73 -19.69 -36.88
N ALA A 303 26.39 -19.23 -35.68
CA ALA A 303 26.26 -17.82 -35.30
C ALA A 303 26.49 -17.68 -33.79
N ILE A 304 26.80 -16.47 -33.33
CA ILE A 304 26.80 -16.14 -31.91
C ILE A 304 25.37 -15.74 -31.55
N GLU A 305 24.71 -16.55 -30.72
CA GLU A 305 23.33 -16.31 -30.33
C GLU A 305 23.22 -16.27 -28.80
N PHE A 306 22.74 -15.14 -28.27
CA PHE A 306 22.78 -14.83 -26.85
C PHE A 306 21.76 -13.75 -26.45
N TYR A 307 21.48 -13.64 -25.16
CA TYR A 307 20.60 -12.63 -24.58
C TYR A 307 21.05 -12.29 -23.16
N PRO A 308 20.78 -11.07 -22.66
CA PRO A 308 21.00 -10.73 -21.26
C PRO A 308 19.96 -11.44 -20.41
N HIS A 309 20.39 -11.76 -19.20
CA HIS A 309 19.64 -12.53 -18.23
C HIS A 309 19.94 -11.99 -16.84
N ILE A 310 18.88 -11.71 -16.07
CA ILE A 310 19.00 -11.23 -14.70
C ILE A 310 18.06 -12.03 -13.79
N ILE A 311 18.54 -12.33 -12.60
CA ILE A 311 17.77 -13.00 -11.54
C ILE A 311 17.54 -11.99 -10.44
N ARG A 312 16.29 -11.60 -10.18
CA ARG A 312 15.96 -10.66 -9.11
C ARG A 312 14.87 -11.22 -8.22
N ASP A 313 14.84 -10.79 -6.99
CA ASP A 313 13.72 -11.08 -6.11
C ASP A 313 12.45 -10.41 -6.67
N LYS A 314 11.30 -10.99 -6.35
CA LYS A 314 10.03 -10.31 -6.62
C LYS A 314 10.08 -8.91 -6.01
N PRO A 315 9.71 -7.84 -6.77
CA PRO A 315 9.62 -6.50 -6.22
C PRO A 315 8.90 -6.52 -4.87
N PRO A 316 9.40 -5.82 -3.85
CA PRO A 316 8.67 -5.68 -2.61
C PRO A 316 7.30 -5.08 -2.92
N VAL A 317 6.27 -5.58 -2.25
CA VAL A 317 4.98 -4.91 -2.25
C VAL A 317 5.14 -3.69 -1.36
N LEU A 318 5.40 -2.54 -1.99
CA LEU A 318 5.60 -1.26 -1.31
C LEU A 318 4.29 -0.67 -0.76
N SER A 319 3.14 -1.23 -1.16
CA SER A 319 1.85 -0.88 -0.59
C SER A 319 1.69 -1.55 0.79
N GLY A 320 1.90 -0.78 1.85
CA GLY A 320 1.47 -1.13 3.21
C GLY A 320 -0.05 -0.97 3.44
N GLY A 321 -0.83 -0.73 2.37
CA GLY A 321 -2.27 -0.50 2.42
C GLY A 321 -3.07 -1.76 2.70
N GLY A 322 -4.19 -1.59 3.42
CA GLY A 322 -5.09 -2.70 3.83
C GLY A 322 -5.15 -2.96 5.33
N GLY A 323 -4.57 -2.08 6.15
CA GLY A 323 -4.78 -2.10 7.60
C GLY A 323 -6.10 -1.43 7.95
N PHE A 324 -7.14 -2.26 8.14
CA PHE A 324 -8.44 -1.84 8.68
C PHE A 324 -8.55 -2.23 10.15
N VAL A 325 -9.31 -1.47 10.92
CA VAL A 325 -9.62 -1.88 12.30
C VAL A 325 -10.70 -2.96 12.26
N LEU A 326 -10.37 -4.15 12.77
CA LEU A 326 -11.32 -5.27 12.83
C LEU A 326 -12.05 -5.26 14.16
N ASP A 327 -13.34 -4.94 14.09
CA ASP A 327 -14.29 -4.98 15.20
C ASP A 327 -15.64 -5.50 14.71
N ASP A 328 -16.53 -5.77 15.67
CA ASP A 328 -17.89 -6.23 15.41
C ASP A 328 -18.91 -5.08 15.43
N PHE A 329 -18.47 -3.81 15.58
CA PHE A 329 -19.33 -2.62 15.62
C PHE A 329 -20.23 -2.55 14.37
N ARG A 330 -21.49 -2.10 14.51
CA ARG A 330 -22.37 -1.83 13.37
C ARG A 330 -23.57 -0.97 13.76
N ILE A 331 -23.95 -0.09 12.84
CA ILE A 331 -25.17 0.70 12.88
C ILE A 331 -26.20 0.01 11.99
N GLY A 332 -27.20 -0.60 12.63
CA GLY A 332 -28.27 -1.30 11.92
C GLY A 332 -27.80 -2.58 11.21
N SER A 333 -28.49 -2.91 10.11
CA SER A 333 -28.18 -4.09 9.29
C SER A 333 -27.28 -3.73 8.11
N ALA A 334 -26.46 -4.67 7.67
CA ALA A 334 -25.68 -4.54 6.45
C ALA A 334 -26.59 -4.35 5.23
N TRP A 335 -26.18 -3.49 4.30
CA TRP A 335 -26.84 -3.34 3.02
C TRP A 335 -26.23 -4.30 2.02
N ASN A 336 -26.95 -5.39 1.73
CA ASN A 336 -26.52 -6.37 0.74
C ASN A 336 -26.63 -5.79 -0.68
N LEU A 337 -25.52 -5.85 -1.40
CA LEU A 337 -25.40 -5.45 -2.80
C LEU A 337 -25.30 -6.69 -3.72
N SER A 338 -25.07 -6.48 -5.00
CA SER A 338 -24.88 -7.58 -5.95
C SER A 338 -23.50 -8.23 -5.78
N GLU A 339 -23.35 -9.45 -6.32
CA GLU A 339 -22.06 -10.18 -6.33
C GLU A 339 -21.47 -10.39 -4.93
N ASP A 340 -22.31 -10.64 -3.92
CA ASP A 340 -21.91 -10.85 -2.52
C ASP A 340 -21.15 -9.69 -1.87
N TYR A 341 -21.27 -8.48 -2.42
CA TYR A 341 -20.82 -7.27 -1.74
C TYR A 341 -21.84 -6.83 -0.69
N SER A 342 -21.39 -6.17 0.37
CA SER A 342 -22.29 -5.52 1.34
C SER A 342 -21.62 -4.30 1.96
N ILE A 343 -22.38 -3.22 2.12
CA ILE A 343 -21.91 -2.02 2.82
C ILE A 343 -22.40 -2.07 4.27
N VAL A 344 -21.53 -1.76 5.22
CA VAL A 344 -21.83 -1.68 6.64
C VAL A 344 -21.43 -0.32 7.17
N ALA A 345 -22.37 0.39 7.80
CA ALA A 345 -22.02 1.51 8.67
C ALA A 345 -21.55 0.96 10.01
N LYS A 346 -20.33 1.32 10.41
CA LYS A 346 -19.67 0.81 11.62
C LYS A 346 -19.91 1.70 12.82
N ASP A 347 -19.69 2.98 12.65
CA ASP A 347 -19.71 3.99 13.71
C ASP A 347 -19.99 5.37 13.11
N VAL A 348 -20.40 6.31 13.94
CA VAL A 348 -20.57 7.73 13.63
C VAL A 348 -19.72 8.54 14.61
N SER A 349 -19.18 9.66 14.16
CA SER A 349 -18.41 10.52 15.05
C SER A 349 -19.29 11.17 16.12
N PHE A 350 -18.71 11.51 17.26
CA PHE A 350 -19.46 12.09 18.39
C PHE A 350 -20.17 13.41 18.06
N ASP A 351 -19.63 14.19 17.13
CA ASP A 351 -20.26 15.41 16.58
C ASP A 351 -21.31 15.16 15.51
N GLY A 352 -21.50 13.89 15.13
CA GLY A 352 -22.57 13.42 14.26
C GLY A 352 -22.39 13.84 12.81
N ASP A 353 -21.16 13.98 12.32
CA ASP A 353 -20.91 14.46 10.95
C ASP A 353 -19.89 13.69 10.13
N LYS A 354 -19.36 12.62 10.71
CA LYS A 354 -18.58 11.62 10.01
C LYS A 354 -19.17 10.25 10.25
N ALA A 355 -18.96 9.36 9.29
CA ALA A 355 -19.32 7.96 9.41
C ALA A 355 -18.16 7.07 8.98
N ARG A 356 -17.99 5.99 9.72
CA ARG A 356 -17.11 4.90 9.33
C ARG A 356 -17.90 3.87 8.55
N ILE A 357 -17.52 3.66 7.30
CA ILE A 357 -18.14 2.69 6.40
C ILE A 357 -17.15 1.59 6.06
N VAL A 358 -17.63 0.35 6.04
CA VAL A 358 -16.85 -0.82 5.66
C VAL A 358 -17.54 -1.53 4.49
N LEU A 359 -16.74 -1.95 3.51
CA LEU A 359 -17.17 -2.82 2.44
C LEU A 359 -16.78 -4.26 2.73
N LEU A 360 -17.76 -5.15 2.63
CA LEU A 360 -17.58 -6.59 2.74
C LEU A 360 -17.71 -7.26 1.37
N LYS A 361 -16.92 -8.31 1.14
CA LYS A 361 -17.10 -9.28 0.05
C LYS A 361 -17.21 -10.68 0.66
N SER A 362 -18.35 -11.33 0.43
CA SER A 362 -18.66 -12.64 1.02
C SER A 362 -18.45 -12.69 2.55
N GLY A 363 -18.76 -11.57 3.23
CA GLY A 363 -18.60 -11.41 4.68
C GLY A 363 -17.21 -11.00 5.18
N VAL A 364 -16.21 -10.87 4.30
CA VAL A 364 -14.85 -10.44 4.65
C VAL A 364 -14.66 -8.97 4.33
N VAL A 365 -14.05 -8.20 5.24
CA VAL A 365 -13.68 -6.80 5.01
C VAL A 365 -12.68 -6.71 3.85
N VAL A 366 -13.03 -5.93 2.84
CA VAL A 366 -12.17 -5.65 1.69
C VAL A 366 -11.74 -4.19 1.60
N ASP A 367 -12.49 -3.28 2.24
CA ASP A 367 -12.19 -1.86 2.24
C ASP A 367 -12.89 -1.11 3.37
N GLU A 368 -12.38 0.06 3.74
CA GLU A 368 -12.88 0.92 4.82
C GLU A 368 -12.66 2.40 4.49
N ALA A 369 -13.65 3.23 4.82
CA ALA A 369 -13.56 4.68 4.68
C ALA A 369 -14.11 5.40 5.90
N LEU A 370 -13.42 6.48 6.28
CA LEU A 370 -13.89 7.49 7.20
C LEU A 370 -14.38 8.67 6.37
N LEU A 371 -15.69 8.86 6.30
CA LEU A 371 -16.32 9.86 5.45
C LEU A 371 -16.85 11.01 6.30
N THR A 372 -16.74 12.24 5.79
CA THR A 372 -17.38 13.45 6.33
C THR A 372 -18.63 13.76 5.50
N GLU A 373 -19.69 14.25 6.13
CA GLU A 373 -20.90 14.68 5.43
C GLU A 373 -20.59 15.66 4.28
N GLU A 374 -21.19 15.43 3.11
CA GLU A 374 -20.98 16.23 1.89
C GLU A 374 -20.96 17.76 2.12
N PRO A 375 -21.87 18.38 2.89
CA PRO A 375 -21.87 19.83 3.08
C PRO A 375 -20.69 20.37 3.92
N LYS A 376 -19.99 19.49 4.64
CA LYS A 376 -18.89 19.81 5.56
C LYS A 376 -17.54 19.31 5.07
N ALA A 377 -17.52 18.39 4.11
CA ALA A 377 -16.32 17.83 3.52
C ALA A 377 -15.47 18.92 2.82
N PRO A 378 -14.20 19.11 3.22
CA PRO A 378 -13.31 20.08 2.56
C PRO A 378 -13.01 19.75 1.09
N VAL A 379 -13.05 18.47 0.73
CA VAL A 379 -12.90 17.95 -0.64
C VAL A 379 -13.85 16.80 -0.90
N ASP A 380 -14.19 16.58 -2.18
CA ASP A 380 -15.09 15.49 -2.60
C ASP A 380 -14.64 14.11 -2.10
N SER A 381 -13.33 13.85 -2.04
CA SER A 381 -12.79 12.57 -1.55
C SER A 381 -13.06 12.31 -0.06
N ASP A 382 -13.40 13.34 0.71
CA ASP A 382 -13.71 13.18 2.13
C ASP A 382 -15.17 12.74 2.33
N CYS A 383 -16.08 12.98 1.37
CA CYS A 383 -17.47 12.54 1.45
C CYS A 383 -17.82 11.40 0.49
N GLN A 384 -16.98 11.15 -0.52
CA GLN A 384 -17.21 10.13 -1.53
C GLN A 384 -16.40 8.86 -1.23
N TYR A 385 -17.13 7.78 -0.97
CA TYR A 385 -16.58 6.44 -0.98
C TYR A 385 -16.33 5.96 -2.41
N ARG A 386 -15.19 5.33 -2.65
CA ARG A 386 -14.84 4.74 -3.94
C ARG A 386 -14.01 3.47 -3.75
N TYR A 387 -14.54 2.35 -4.20
CA TYR A 387 -13.83 1.08 -4.26
C TYR A 387 -13.46 0.74 -5.69
N VAL A 388 -12.17 0.63 -5.96
CA VAL A 388 -11.61 0.32 -7.29
C VAL A 388 -10.92 -1.03 -7.23
N LYS A 389 -11.23 -1.91 -8.17
CA LYS A 389 -10.59 -3.22 -8.31
C LYS A 389 -10.12 -3.37 -9.75
N ASP A 390 -8.84 -3.70 -9.93
CA ASP A 390 -8.20 -3.89 -11.23
C ASP A 390 -8.44 -2.70 -12.20
N GLY A 391 -8.38 -1.48 -11.66
CA GLY A 391 -8.61 -0.23 -12.42
C GLY A 391 -10.07 0.07 -12.76
N THR A 392 -11.02 -0.77 -12.32
CA THR A 392 -12.46 -0.55 -12.52
C THR A 392 -13.10 -0.10 -11.21
N GLU A 393 -13.83 1.01 -11.25
CA GLU A 393 -14.64 1.46 -10.12
C GLU A 393 -15.83 0.51 -9.94
N ILE A 394 -15.82 -0.25 -8.85
CA ILE A 394 -16.81 -1.28 -8.55
C ILE A 394 -17.97 -0.70 -7.75
N ILE A 395 -17.67 0.11 -6.73
CA ILE A 395 -18.68 0.75 -5.88
C ILE A 395 -18.29 2.20 -5.67
N ASN A 396 -19.28 3.09 -5.71
CA ASN A 396 -19.15 4.44 -5.19
C ASN A 396 -20.38 4.78 -4.32
N ALA A 397 -20.22 5.73 -3.41
CA ALA A 397 -21.31 6.28 -2.61
C ALA A 397 -20.91 7.66 -2.09
N THR A 398 -21.89 8.51 -1.77
CA THR A 398 -21.64 9.78 -1.07
C THR A 398 -22.30 9.73 0.30
N LEU A 399 -21.56 10.12 1.35
CA LEU A 399 -22.12 10.33 2.67
C LEU A 399 -22.98 11.59 2.66
N LYS A 400 -24.30 11.42 2.73
CA LYS A 400 -25.24 12.54 2.71
C LYS A 400 -25.46 13.13 4.09
N ALA A 401 -25.65 12.27 5.06
CA ALA A 401 -25.90 12.61 6.44
C ALA A 401 -25.31 11.55 7.38
N ALA A 402 -24.76 12.01 8.49
CA ALA A 402 -24.46 11.24 9.67
C ALA A 402 -25.21 11.90 10.83
N PHE A 403 -25.47 11.17 11.89
CA PHE A 403 -26.13 11.72 13.06
C PHE A 403 -25.85 10.83 14.27
N CYS A 404 -25.51 11.45 15.39
CA CYS A 404 -25.30 10.82 16.67
C CYS A 404 -25.98 11.68 17.75
N GLU A 405 -27.09 11.20 18.32
CA GLU A 405 -27.73 11.82 19.49
C GLU A 405 -28.38 10.75 20.36
N ASP A 406 -28.19 10.82 21.68
CA ASP A 406 -28.63 9.83 22.67
C ASP A 406 -28.23 8.39 22.26
N ASP A 407 -29.22 7.54 21.94
CA ASP A 407 -29.05 6.14 21.53
C ASP A 407 -29.21 5.94 20.00
N LEU A 408 -29.31 7.04 19.26
CA LEU A 408 -29.65 7.03 17.84
C LEU A 408 -28.45 7.41 16.98
N ASN A 409 -27.95 6.41 16.26
CA ASN A 409 -26.94 6.58 15.21
C ASN A 409 -27.59 6.38 13.86
N ILE A 410 -27.40 7.35 12.96
CA ILE A 410 -27.90 7.29 11.58
C ILE A 410 -26.76 7.57 10.61
N VAL A 411 -26.75 6.82 9.51
CA VAL A 411 -25.89 7.09 8.36
C VAL A 411 -26.72 6.98 7.09
N GLU A 412 -26.74 8.03 6.28
CA GLU A 412 -27.41 8.03 4.98
C GLU A 412 -26.36 8.08 3.85
N LEU A 413 -26.34 7.05 3.03
CA LEU A 413 -25.58 7.02 1.78
C LEU A 413 -26.52 7.30 0.61
N VAL A 414 -26.08 8.14 -0.31
CA VAL A 414 -26.83 8.49 -1.53
C VAL A 414 -25.96 8.37 -2.77
N GLY A 415 -26.61 8.33 -3.93
CA GLY A 415 -25.92 8.29 -5.22
C GLY A 415 -25.06 7.05 -5.35
N VAL A 416 -25.51 5.92 -4.80
CA VAL A 416 -24.74 4.68 -4.77
C VAL A 416 -24.81 4.01 -6.13
N TYR A 417 -23.65 3.70 -6.70
CA TYR A 417 -23.51 2.89 -7.90
C TYR A 417 -22.75 1.61 -7.59
N GLN A 418 -23.08 0.55 -8.34
CA GLN A 418 -22.29 -0.67 -8.38
C GLN A 418 -22.12 -1.12 -9.84
N CYS A 419 -20.88 -1.42 -10.22
CA CYS A 419 -20.53 -2.09 -11.46
C CYS A 419 -20.13 -3.55 -11.19
N SER A 420 -20.41 -4.44 -12.13
CA SER A 420 -19.98 -5.84 -12.07
C SER A 420 -18.47 -5.95 -12.13
N GLU A 421 -17.87 -6.69 -11.21
CA GLU A 421 -16.42 -6.96 -11.22
C GLU A 421 -16.01 -7.88 -12.39
N ILE A 422 -16.97 -8.56 -13.02
CA ILE A 422 -16.71 -9.52 -14.09
C ILE A 422 -16.68 -8.85 -15.46
N ASN A 423 -17.59 -7.91 -15.71
CA ASN A 423 -17.81 -7.36 -17.06
C ASN A 423 -18.02 -5.83 -17.09
N GLY A 424 -17.96 -5.14 -15.95
CA GLY A 424 -18.11 -3.69 -15.86
C GLY A 424 -19.52 -3.16 -16.12
N SER A 425 -20.53 -4.03 -16.25
CA SER A 425 -21.91 -3.57 -16.42
C SER A 425 -22.48 -2.99 -15.12
N MET A 426 -23.33 -1.97 -15.25
CA MET A 426 -23.98 -1.34 -14.10
C MET A 426 -25.03 -2.27 -13.48
N LEU A 427 -24.89 -2.55 -12.19
CA LEU A 427 -25.76 -3.42 -11.39
C LEU A 427 -26.68 -2.60 -10.46
N ILE A 428 -26.15 -1.53 -9.88
CA ILE A 428 -26.89 -0.57 -9.05
C ILE A 428 -26.65 0.83 -9.62
N ASN A 429 -27.71 1.65 -9.67
CA ASN A 429 -27.67 2.97 -10.29
C ASN A 429 -28.41 3.98 -9.41
N ASN A 430 -27.67 4.90 -8.82
CA ASN A 430 -28.19 6.05 -8.08
C ASN A 430 -29.18 5.68 -6.96
N GLU A 431 -28.84 4.64 -6.19
CA GLU A 431 -29.64 4.24 -5.02
C GLU A 431 -29.24 5.01 -3.76
N SER A 432 -30.08 4.91 -2.73
CA SER A 432 -29.82 5.47 -1.41
C SER A 432 -30.13 4.44 -0.33
N HIS A 433 -29.40 4.52 0.78
CA HIS A 433 -29.60 3.62 1.91
C HIS A 433 -29.44 4.36 3.24
N LEU A 434 -30.32 4.06 4.19
CA LEU A 434 -30.33 4.62 5.53
C LEU A 434 -29.99 3.51 6.53
N PHE A 435 -28.81 3.59 7.12
CA PHE A 435 -28.44 2.82 8.30
C PHE A 435 -28.98 3.54 9.53
N LYS A 436 -29.64 2.79 10.40
CA LYS A 436 -30.21 3.30 11.65
C LYS A 436 -29.93 2.31 12.77
N SER A 437 -29.44 2.78 13.91
CA SER A 437 -29.29 1.94 15.10
C SER A 437 -30.64 1.35 15.52
N VAL A 438 -30.58 0.13 16.07
CA VAL A 438 -31.76 -0.58 16.59
C VAL A 438 -31.98 -0.11 18.04
N ASN A 439 -33.22 -0.18 18.54
CA ASN A 439 -33.56 0.18 19.93
C ASN A 439 -32.60 -0.48 20.92
N THR A 440 -31.75 0.32 21.56
CA THR A 440 -30.84 -0.11 22.62
C THR A 440 -31.62 -0.84 23.72
N GLY A 441 -31.09 -1.99 24.13
CA GLY A 441 -31.67 -2.88 25.12
C GLY A 441 -32.60 -3.98 24.60
N ASP A 442 -33.07 -3.93 23.35
CA ASP A 442 -33.82 -5.02 22.70
C ASP A 442 -32.88 -6.00 21.98
N VAL A 443 -32.10 -6.74 22.77
CA VAL A 443 -31.01 -7.61 22.27
C VAL A 443 -31.55 -8.72 21.37
N ASN A 444 -32.77 -9.20 21.64
CA ASN A 444 -33.39 -10.27 20.87
C ASN A 444 -34.11 -9.78 19.60
N ARG A 445 -34.30 -8.46 19.45
CA ARG A 445 -34.90 -7.77 18.30
C ARG A 445 -36.38 -8.15 18.06
N ASP A 446 -37.16 -8.29 19.14
CA ASP A 446 -38.61 -8.54 19.09
C ASP A 446 -39.47 -7.27 19.27
N ASP A 447 -38.83 -6.10 19.17
CA ASP A 447 -39.40 -4.77 19.38
C ASP A 447 -39.86 -4.51 20.83
N SER A 448 -39.41 -5.32 21.81
CA SER A 448 -39.75 -5.16 23.23
C SER A 448 -38.53 -5.35 24.16
N ILE A 449 -38.30 -4.40 25.07
CA ILE A 449 -37.25 -4.56 26.10
C ILE A 449 -37.82 -5.37 27.27
N THR A 450 -37.35 -6.61 27.43
CA THR A 450 -37.83 -7.56 28.45
C THR A 450 -36.68 -8.12 29.30
N PRO A 451 -36.98 -8.83 30.41
CA PRO A 451 -35.94 -9.57 31.13
C PRO A 451 -35.21 -10.63 30.27
N ALA A 452 -35.78 -11.07 29.14
CA ALA A 452 -35.10 -11.99 28.23
C ALA A 452 -33.87 -11.34 27.58
N ASP A 453 -33.95 -10.05 27.24
CA ASP A 453 -32.85 -9.28 26.65
C ASP A 453 -31.69 -9.12 27.63
N SER A 454 -32.00 -8.90 28.91
CA SER A 454 -31.00 -8.88 29.98
C SER A 454 -30.27 -10.22 30.11
N VAL A 455 -30.99 -11.34 29.98
CA VAL A 455 -30.37 -12.68 30.02
C VAL A 455 -29.46 -12.89 28.82
N ILE A 456 -29.87 -12.48 27.62
CA ILE A 456 -29.04 -12.60 26.41
C ILE A 456 -27.81 -11.69 26.49
N ALA A 457 -27.95 -10.46 27.00
CA ALA A 457 -26.81 -9.61 27.30
C ALA A 457 -25.83 -10.29 28.26
N LEU A 458 -26.32 -10.96 29.31
CA LEU A 458 -25.47 -11.72 30.22
C LEU A 458 -24.78 -12.93 29.55
N GLU A 459 -25.43 -13.59 28.60
CA GLU A 459 -24.80 -14.63 27.76
C GLU A 459 -23.68 -14.05 26.87
N LEU A 460 -23.87 -12.85 26.32
CA LEU A 460 -22.82 -12.11 25.59
C LEU A 460 -21.63 -11.81 26.51
N VAL A 461 -21.87 -11.31 27.73
CA VAL A 461 -20.82 -11.07 28.75
C VAL A 461 -20.01 -12.34 29.02
N VAL A 462 -20.67 -13.49 29.17
CA VAL A 462 -20.00 -14.76 29.49
C VAL A 462 -19.25 -15.34 28.30
N SER A 463 -19.79 -15.18 27.09
CA SER A 463 -19.16 -15.67 25.86
C SER A 463 -18.05 -14.75 25.34
N GLY A 464 -17.99 -13.51 25.83
CA GLY A 464 -17.16 -12.45 25.26
C GLY A 464 -17.68 -11.94 23.91
N GLY A 465 -18.94 -12.25 23.58
CA GLY A 465 -19.61 -11.74 22.39
C GLY A 465 -19.99 -10.27 22.55
N TRP A 466 -20.22 -9.60 21.43
CA TRP A 466 -20.58 -8.19 21.38
C TRP A 466 -21.82 -7.98 20.50
N ASP A 467 -22.77 -7.17 20.96
CA ASP A 467 -23.95 -6.71 20.19
C ASP A 467 -24.17 -5.24 20.57
N PRO A 468 -24.26 -4.29 19.61
CA PRO A 468 -24.43 -2.87 19.92
C PRO A 468 -25.73 -2.62 20.68
N VAL A 469 -26.73 -3.47 20.46
CA VAL A 469 -28.02 -3.34 21.12
C VAL A 469 -27.92 -3.71 22.61
N ALA A 470 -26.94 -4.52 22.98
CA ALA A 470 -26.71 -4.91 24.36
C ALA A 470 -25.84 -3.91 25.14
N ASP A 471 -25.15 -3.00 24.46
CA ASP A 471 -24.37 -1.91 25.08
C ASP A 471 -25.25 -0.69 25.32
N VAL A 472 -25.99 -0.73 26.44
CA VAL A 472 -26.96 0.32 26.78
C VAL A 472 -26.36 1.49 27.53
N ASN A 473 -25.11 1.39 27.97
CA ASN A 473 -24.40 2.49 28.61
C ASN A 473 -23.48 3.26 27.63
N GLY A 474 -23.27 2.72 26.42
CA GLY A 474 -22.48 3.33 25.36
C GLY A 474 -20.98 3.35 25.65
N ASP A 475 -20.48 2.45 26.51
CA ASP A 475 -19.05 2.32 26.84
C ASP A 475 -18.30 1.36 25.90
N CYS A 476 -19.00 0.85 24.88
CA CYS A 476 -18.51 -0.04 23.85
C CYS A 476 -18.09 -1.41 24.37
N ARG A 477 -18.60 -1.81 25.55
CA ARG A 477 -18.43 -3.12 26.15
C ARG A 477 -19.76 -3.65 26.64
N VAL A 478 -20.09 -4.87 26.26
CA VAL A 478 -21.22 -5.56 26.89
C VAL A 478 -20.75 -6.17 28.21
N THR A 479 -21.17 -5.57 29.33
CA THR A 479 -20.82 -6.00 30.68
C THR A 479 -22.06 -6.39 31.49
N SER A 480 -21.84 -6.91 32.70
CA SER A 480 -22.95 -7.15 33.62
C SER A 480 -23.71 -5.88 34.02
N LEU A 481 -23.10 -4.69 33.85
CA LEU A 481 -23.77 -3.42 34.07
C LEU A 481 -24.85 -3.20 33.02
N ASP A 482 -24.55 -3.49 31.76
CA ASP A 482 -25.50 -3.36 30.65
C ASP A 482 -26.67 -4.33 30.80
N ALA A 483 -26.37 -5.59 31.12
CA ALA A 483 -27.41 -6.57 31.44
C ALA A 483 -28.32 -6.09 32.59
N LEU A 484 -27.76 -5.42 33.61
CA LEU A 484 -28.54 -4.85 34.71
C LEU A 484 -29.39 -3.64 34.26
N MET A 485 -28.83 -2.76 33.44
CA MET A 485 -29.55 -1.60 32.89
C MET A 485 -30.71 -2.04 32.00
N ILE A 486 -30.51 -3.05 31.15
CA ILE A 486 -31.58 -3.68 30.34
C ILE A 486 -32.68 -4.25 31.26
N LEU A 487 -32.30 -4.93 32.34
CA LEU A 487 -33.26 -5.46 33.30
C LEU A 487 -34.08 -4.35 33.97
N GLN A 488 -33.46 -3.22 34.31
CA GLN A 488 -34.14 -2.05 34.88
C GLN A 488 -35.11 -1.43 33.87
N LEU A 489 -34.67 -1.22 32.62
CA LEU A 489 -35.52 -0.72 31.54
C LEU A 489 -36.74 -1.62 31.30
N SER A 490 -36.56 -2.95 31.41
CA SER A 490 -37.66 -3.92 31.28
C SER A 490 -38.71 -3.89 32.40
N THR A 491 -38.42 -3.18 33.49
CA THR A 491 -39.36 -3.03 34.63
C THR A 491 -40.09 -1.71 34.66
N ASP A 492 -39.67 -0.74 33.83
CA ASP A 492 -40.29 0.58 33.69
C ASP A 492 -41.25 0.67 32.48
N THR A 493 -41.36 -0.40 31.68
CA THR A 493 -42.32 -0.60 30.58
C THR A 493 -43.58 -1.36 31.02
#